data_AF-A0A292YR32-F1
#
_entry.id   AF-A0A292YR32-F1
#
_cell.length_a   1.000
_cell.length_b   1.000
_cell.length_c   1.000
_cell.angle_alpha   90.00
_cell.angle_beta   90.00
_cell.angle_gamma   90.00
#
_symmetry.space_group_name_H-M   'P 1'
#
loop_
_entity.id
_entity.type
_entity.pdbx_description
1 polymer ?
#
loop_
_entity_poly.entity_id
_entity_poly.type
_entity_poly.pdbx_seq_one_letter_code
_entity_poly.pdbx_strand_id
1 'polypeptide(L)'
;MDSVQSERGFTLVELVISLFVISVIIAISIPHLKSVGEKAQTTACEGNQKLIRSQMENYYLAEHSWPGGLQDLKSKNYLQTIPVCPKGGTYSLSVSNDEAVVSCSKHPAQPAAK
;
A
#
# COMPACT_ATOMS: atom_id res chain seq x y z
N MET A 1 -11.44 -36.96 53.85
CA MET A 1 -11.37 -37.91 52.73
C MET A 1 -11.30 -37.07 51.48
N ASP A 2 -10.11 -36.58 51.17
CA ASP A 2 -9.86 -35.78 50.00
C ASP A 2 -9.51 -36.73 48.85
N SER A 3 -10.48 -36.91 47.95
CA SER A 3 -10.34 -37.69 46.74
C SER A 3 -9.34 -37.00 45.82
N VAL A 4 -8.09 -37.47 45.82
CA VAL A 4 -7.04 -37.03 44.89
C VAL A 4 -7.50 -37.37 43.46
N GLN A 5 -7.92 -36.35 42.71
CA GLN A 5 -8.18 -36.47 41.28
C GLN A 5 -6.84 -36.66 40.56
N SER A 6 -6.70 -37.73 39.79
CA SER A 6 -5.53 -37.93 38.92
C SER A 6 -5.45 -36.79 37.91
N GLU A 7 -4.53 -35.87 38.12
CA GLU A 7 -4.17 -34.86 37.13
C GLU A 7 -3.50 -35.56 35.94
N ARG A 8 -4.17 -35.54 34.78
CA ARG A 8 -3.60 -36.04 33.53
C ARG A 8 -2.60 -35.01 33.02
N GLY A 9 -1.30 -35.31 33.18
CA GLY A 9 -0.21 -34.50 32.61
C GLY A 9 -0.13 -34.61 31.09
N PHE A 10 0.34 -33.55 30.45
CA PHE A 10 0.60 -33.49 29.01
C PHE A 10 1.72 -34.48 28.63
N THR A 11 1.55 -35.25 27.54
CA THR A 11 2.61 -36.14 27.07
C THR A 11 3.64 -35.39 26.21
N LEU A 12 4.90 -35.80 26.24
CA LEU A 12 5.93 -35.26 25.34
C LEU A 12 5.55 -35.43 23.86
N VAL A 13 4.88 -36.53 23.55
CA VAL A 13 4.41 -36.86 22.19
C VAL A 13 3.36 -35.85 21.71
N GLU A 14 2.40 -35.46 22.57
CA GLU A 14 1.41 -34.43 22.22
C GLU A 14 2.05 -33.09 21.88
N LEU A 15 3.09 -32.70 22.62
CA LEU A 15 3.79 -31.45 22.37
C LEU A 15 4.56 -31.50 21.04
N VAL A 16 5.19 -32.62 20.72
CA VAL A 16 5.91 -32.81 19.44
C VAL A 16 4.96 -32.80 18.24
N ILE A 17 3.82 -33.50 18.33
CA ILE A 17 2.81 -33.49 17.25
C ILE A 17 2.22 -32.09 17.06
N SER A 18 1.97 -31.37 18.14
CA SER A 18 1.44 -30.00 18.07
C SER A 18 2.40 -29.04 17.36
N LEU A 19 3.69 -29.08 17.72
CA LEU A 19 4.71 -28.27 17.06
C LEU A 19 4.86 -28.62 15.57
N PHE A 20 4.76 -29.91 15.24
CA PHE A 20 4.77 -30.36 13.85
C PHE A 20 3.63 -29.71 13.05
N VAL A 21 2.39 -29.78 13.55
CA VAL A 21 1.23 -29.18 12.86
C VAL A 21 1.35 -27.65 12.73
N ILE A 22 1.73 -26.95 13.80
CA ILE A 22 1.89 -25.49 13.78
C ILE A 22 2.97 -25.06 12.76
N SER A 23 4.07 -25.81 12.68
CA SER A 23 5.16 -25.50 11.74
C SER A 23 4.72 -25.56 10.27
N VAL A 24 3.88 -26.53 9.92
CA VAL A 24 3.32 -26.69 8.57
C VAL A 24 2.37 -25.54 8.23
N ILE A 25 1.51 -25.15 9.18
CA ILE A 25 0.58 -24.01 8.98
C ILE A 25 1.36 -22.71 8.75
N ILE A 26 2.39 -22.43 9.56
CA ILE A 26 3.22 -21.22 9.42
C ILE A 26 3.94 -21.20 8.07
N ALA A 27 4.51 -22.33 7.64
CA ALA A 27 5.22 -22.44 6.37
C ALA A 27 4.33 -22.05 5.17
N ILE A 28 3.05 -22.47 5.19
CA ILE A 28 2.08 -22.12 4.14
C ILE A 28 1.59 -20.66 4.27
N SER A 29 1.47 -20.14 5.49
CA SER A 29 0.85 -18.83 5.75
C SER A 29 1.75 -17.63 5.41
N ILE A 30 3.06 -17.70 5.68
CA ILE A 30 4.00 -16.58 5.47
C ILE A 30 4.02 -16.02 4.03
N PRO A 31 4.09 -16.83 2.95
CA PRO A 31 4.16 -16.28 1.58
C PRO A 31 2.93 -15.47 1.20
N HIS A 32 1.74 -15.85 1.68
CA HIS A 32 0.50 -15.14 1.40
C HIS A 32 0.49 -13.72 1.99
N LEU A 33 1.02 -13.53 3.20
CA LEU A 33 1.05 -12.23 3.87
C LEU A 33 1.95 -11.22 3.16
N LYS A 34 3.09 -11.67 2.61
CA LYS A 34 4.03 -10.80 1.89
C LYS A 34 3.41 -10.25 0.59
N SER A 35 2.73 -11.12 -0.17
CA SER A 35 2.10 -10.74 -1.44
C SER A 35 0.97 -9.73 -1.27
N VAL A 36 0.14 -9.89 -0.23
CA VAL A 36 -0.96 -8.95 0.07
C VAL A 36 -0.42 -7.57 0.44
N GLY A 37 0.65 -7.52 1.25
CA GLY A 37 1.30 -6.27 1.64
C GLY A 37 1.83 -5.49 0.44
N GLU A 38 2.54 -6.16 -0.47
CA GLU A 38 3.06 -5.52 -1.69
C GLU A 38 1.95 -5.02 -2.61
N LYS A 39 0.89 -5.81 -2.80
CA LYS A 39 -0.26 -5.39 -3.61
C LYS A 39 -0.97 -4.19 -3.00
N ALA A 40 -1.18 -4.17 -1.67
CA ALA A 40 -1.77 -3.04 -0.97
C ALA A 40 -0.93 -1.76 -1.12
N GLN A 41 0.40 -1.87 -1.06
CA GLN A 41 1.30 -0.74 -1.28
C GLN A 41 1.22 -0.20 -2.72
N THR A 42 1.15 -1.08 -3.71
CA THR A 42 0.97 -0.70 -5.12
C THR A 42 -0.37 0.01 -5.33
N THR A 43 -1.47 -0.58 -4.86
CA THR A 43 -2.82 0.00 -5.00
C THR A 43 -2.93 1.34 -4.26
N ALA A 44 -2.33 1.49 -3.08
CA ALA A 44 -2.29 2.78 -2.38
C ALA A 44 -1.48 3.82 -3.16
N CYS A 45 -0.35 3.43 -3.77
CA CYS A 45 0.44 4.33 -4.60
C CYS A 45 -0.30 4.74 -5.89
N GLU A 46 -1.01 3.82 -6.53
CA GLU A 46 -1.89 4.11 -7.68
C GLU A 46 -3.02 5.06 -7.28
N GLY A 47 -3.66 4.86 -6.13
CA GLY A 47 -4.67 5.77 -5.60
C GLY A 47 -4.13 7.20 -5.39
N ASN A 48 -2.92 7.33 -4.84
CA ASN A 48 -2.24 8.62 -4.69
C ASN A 48 -1.93 9.26 -6.05
N GLN A 49 -1.47 8.49 -7.04
CA GLN A 49 -1.23 9.00 -8.41
C GLN A 49 -2.54 9.53 -9.03
N LYS A 50 -3.65 8.80 -8.89
CA LYS A 50 -4.97 9.21 -9.37
C LYS A 50 -5.44 10.50 -8.71
N LEU A 51 -5.26 10.60 -7.39
CA LEU A 51 -5.62 11.80 -6.63
C LEU A 51 -4.84 13.01 -7.15
N ILE A 52 -3.51 12.90 -7.25
CA ILE A 52 -2.65 13.98 -7.74
C ILE A 52 -3.07 14.39 -9.15
N ARG A 53 -3.31 13.41 -10.05
CA ARG A 53 -3.73 13.69 -11.43
C ARG A 53 -5.04 14.47 -11.47
N SER A 54 -6.05 14.02 -10.72
CA SER A 54 -7.33 14.72 -10.65
C SER A 54 -7.17 16.16 -10.14
N GLN A 55 -6.25 16.39 -9.21
CA GLN A 55 -5.95 17.75 -8.75
C GLN A 55 -5.21 18.59 -9.78
N MET A 56 -4.34 17.99 -10.60
CA MET A 56 -3.73 18.70 -11.75
C MET A 56 -4.78 19.11 -12.78
N GLU A 57 -5.74 18.22 -13.08
CA GLU A 57 -6.85 18.52 -13.99
C GLU A 57 -7.72 19.65 -13.41
N ASN A 58 -8.06 19.60 -12.11
CA ASN A 58 -8.78 20.70 -11.44
C ASN A 58 -8.01 22.02 -11.47
N TYR A 59 -6.68 21.98 -11.31
CA TYR A 59 -5.81 23.14 -11.44
C TYR A 59 -5.91 23.71 -12.86
N TYR A 60 -5.79 22.87 -13.89
CA TYR A 60 -5.90 23.30 -15.29
C TYR A 60 -7.26 23.93 -15.61
N LEU A 61 -8.35 23.37 -15.08
CA LEU A 61 -9.70 23.91 -15.27
C LEU A 61 -9.89 25.31 -14.64
N ALA A 62 -9.22 25.59 -13.53
CA ALA A 62 -9.36 26.86 -12.81
C ALA A 62 -8.34 27.93 -13.24
N GLU A 63 -7.11 27.51 -13.55
CA GLU A 63 -5.96 28.40 -13.77
C GLU A 63 -5.52 28.43 -15.25
N HIS A 64 -6.17 27.65 -16.11
CA HIS A 64 -5.87 27.51 -17.54
C HIS A 64 -4.39 27.23 -17.86
N SER A 65 -3.68 26.64 -16.90
CA SER A 65 -2.25 26.33 -16.98
C SER A 65 -1.99 25.06 -16.18
N TRP A 66 -0.93 24.33 -16.52
CA TRP A 66 -0.53 23.16 -15.74
C TRP A 66 0.31 23.57 -14.53
N PRO A 67 0.19 22.89 -13.38
CA PRO A 67 0.96 23.24 -12.19
C PRO A 67 2.45 22.97 -12.40
N GLY A 68 3.30 23.84 -11.84
CA GLY A 68 4.76 23.72 -11.98
C GLY A 68 5.37 22.54 -11.21
N GLY A 69 4.60 21.89 -10.33
CA GLY A 69 5.05 20.78 -9.51
C GLY A 69 4.08 20.43 -8.39
N LEU A 70 4.39 19.39 -7.59
CA LEU A 70 3.56 19.01 -6.43
C LEU A 70 3.42 20.13 -5.40
N GLN A 71 4.43 20.99 -5.26
CA GLN A 71 4.39 22.09 -4.30
C GLN A 71 3.43 23.20 -4.72
N ASP A 72 3.22 23.39 -6.02
CA ASP A 72 2.27 24.36 -6.54
C ASP A 72 0.83 23.94 -6.19
N LEU A 73 0.53 22.66 -6.41
CA LEU A 73 -0.74 22.04 -6.00
C LEU A 73 -1.00 22.18 -4.49
N LYS A 74 0.03 22.03 -3.66
CA LYS A 74 -0.09 22.24 -2.21
C LYS A 74 -0.29 23.71 -1.87
N SER A 75 0.50 24.60 -2.46
CA SER A 75 0.50 26.04 -2.15
C SER A 75 -0.82 26.70 -2.54
N LYS A 76 -1.43 26.25 -3.64
CA LYS A 76 -2.77 26.67 -4.09
C LYS A 76 -3.92 25.83 -3.51
N ASN A 77 -3.65 25.01 -2.50
CA ASN A 77 -4.66 24.26 -1.74
C ASN A 77 -5.48 23.24 -2.55
N TYR A 78 -4.94 22.74 -3.68
CA TYR A 78 -5.49 21.57 -4.39
C TYR A 78 -5.12 20.25 -3.68
N LEU A 79 -4.01 20.25 -2.94
CA LEU A 79 -3.61 19.16 -2.06
C LEU A 79 -3.48 19.65 -0.62
N GLN A 80 -4.21 19.01 0.29
CA GLN A 80 -4.10 19.27 1.73
C GLN A 80 -2.72 18.88 2.26
N THR A 81 -2.23 17.72 1.82
CA THR A 81 -0.91 17.19 2.15
C THR A 81 -0.33 16.52 0.92
N ILE A 82 0.99 16.57 0.78
CA ILE A 82 1.67 15.79 -0.26
C ILE A 82 1.63 14.32 0.16
N PRO A 83 0.94 13.43 -0.58
CA PRO A 83 0.90 12.03 -0.25
C PRO A 83 2.29 11.42 -0.41
N VAL A 84 2.60 10.45 0.46
CA VAL A 84 3.87 9.72 0.43
C VAL A 84 3.60 8.33 -0.11
N CYS A 85 4.48 7.84 -0.99
CA CYS A 85 4.40 6.47 -1.47
C CYS A 85 4.72 5.49 -0.32
N PRO A 86 3.92 4.43 -0.12
CA PRO A 86 4.17 3.44 0.94
C PRO A 86 5.55 2.74 0.87
N LYS A 87 6.15 2.69 -0.33
CA LYS A 87 7.53 2.17 -0.54
C LYS A 87 8.61 3.27 -0.53
N GLY A 88 8.29 4.48 -0.13
CA GLY A 88 9.22 5.63 -0.12
C GLY A 88 9.59 6.14 -1.52
N GLY A 89 8.74 5.90 -2.51
CA GLY A 89 8.90 6.48 -3.85
C GLY A 89 8.55 7.96 -3.92
N THR A 90 9.10 8.64 -4.92
CA THR A 90 8.83 10.06 -5.21
C THR A 90 7.86 10.15 -6.38
N TYR A 91 6.96 11.13 -6.33
CA TYR A 91 6.03 11.45 -7.42
C TYR A 91 6.62 12.50 -8.36
N SER A 92 6.52 12.25 -9.66
CA SER A 92 6.90 13.18 -10.72
C SER A 92 5.67 13.49 -11.58
N LEU A 93 5.53 14.78 -11.94
CA LEU A 93 4.47 15.27 -12.80
C LEU A 93 5.03 15.50 -14.19
N SER A 94 4.31 15.07 -15.20
CA SER A 94 4.61 15.34 -16.60
C SER A 94 3.31 15.55 -17.36
N VAL A 95 3.31 16.45 -18.33
CA VAL A 95 2.17 16.66 -19.21
C VAL A 95 2.57 16.20 -20.61
N SER A 96 1.77 15.32 -21.20
CA SER A 96 1.99 14.80 -22.55
C SER A 96 0.71 14.95 -23.34
N ASN A 97 0.75 15.62 -24.50
CA ASN A 97 -0.43 15.85 -25.35
C ASN A 97 -1.64 16.45 -24.60
N ASP A 98 -1.38 17.44 -23.74
CA ASP A 98 -2.39 18.10 -22.88
C ASP A 98 -3.06 17.15 -21.87
N GLU A 99 -2.38 16.06 -21.53
CA GLU A 99 -2.84 15.08 -20.55
C GLU A 99 -1.86 15.01 -19.37
N ALA A 100 -2.40 15.13 -18.14
CA ALA A 100 -1.62 15.04 -16.91
C ALA A 100 -1.22 13.59 -16.61
N VAL A 101 0.08 13.31 -16.60
CA VAL A 101 0.63 12.01 -16.21
C VAL A 101 1.39 12.15 -14.90
N VAL A 102 1.02 11.33 -13.92
CA VAL A 102 1.72 11.23 -12.63
C VAL A 102 2.45 9.90 -12.61
N SER A 103 3.76 9.96 -12.34
CA SER A 103 4.62 8.78 -12.25
C SER A 103 5.19 8.64 -10.84
N CYS A 104 5.44 7.41 -10.40
CA CYS A 104 6.15 7.11 -9.16
C CYS A 104 7.49 6.41 -9.46
N SER A 105 8.55 6.72 -8.70
CA SER A 105 9.85 6.06 -8.88
C SER A 105 9.90 4.57 -8.48
N LYS A 106 8.88 4.08 -7.76
CA LYS A 106 8.83 2.71 -7.21
C LYS A 106 7.66 1.87 -7.72
N HIS A 107 6.69 2.49 -8.39
CA HIS A 107 5.51 1.81 -8.92
C HIS A 107 5.27 2.28 -10.34
N PRO A 108 4.69 1.42 -11.21
CA PRO A 108 4.38 1.81 -12.57
C PRO A 108 3.51 3.08 -12.57
N ALA A 109 3.77 3.93 -13.56
CA ALA A 109 2.95 5.10 -13.81
C ALA A 109 1.51 4.63 -14.08
N GLN A 110 0.55 5.29 -13.47
CA GLN A 110 -0.84 4.99 -13.76
C GLN A 110 -1.12 5.34 -15.23
N PRO A 111 -1.74 4.44 -16.02
CA PRO A 111 -2.11 4.77 -17.38
C PRO A 111 -3.09 5.94 -17.41
N ALA A 112 -2.94 6.73 -18.47
CA ALA A 112 -3.92 7.68 -18.96
C ALA A 112 -5.34 7.14 -18.80
N ALA A 113 -6.18 7.81 -18.03
CA ALA A 113 -7.60 7.48 -17.96
C ALA A 113 -8.19 7.71 -19.36
N LYS A 114 -8.43 6.62 -20.09
CA LYS A 114 -9.10 6.64 -21.39
C LYS A 114 -10.60 6.83 -21.19
#